data_AF-A0A519FV00-F1
#
_entry.id   AF-A0A519FV00-F1
#
_cell.length_a   1.000
_cell.length_b   1.000
_cell.length_c   1.000
_cell.angle_alpha   90.00
_cell.angle_beta   90.00
_cell.angle_gamma   90.00
#
_symmetry.space_group_name_H-M   'P 1'
#
loop_
_entity.id
_entity.type
_entity.pdbx_description
1 polymer ?
#
loop_
_entity_poly.entity_id
_entity_poly.type
_entity_poly.pdbx_seq_one_letter_code
_entity_poly.pdbx_strand_id
1 'polypeptide(L)'
;MVVSHRAASRRSVLRRLLLVAGLCLTLGLSWSLSSASSAEDPGRQPVPAAVCGPGSLPETSTQGRVPKSDYTSGRYAQGYLCNTEEVAHEGSSGGFKALRYTDAQGNTCAFYDSTSLVPPTSTVTNLLTGAGIGVIVLD
;
A
#
# COMPACT_ATOMS: atom_id res chain seq x y z
N MET A 1 -47.80 -7.20 53.23
CA MET A 1 -47.35 -8.12 52.16
C MET A 1 -46.61 -7.27 51.12
N VAL A 2 -45.28 -7.14 51.23
CA VAL A 2 -44.49 -6.29 50.32
C VAL A 2 -43.98 -7.16 49.18
N VAL A 3 -44.63 -7.10 48.02
CA VAL A 3 -44.24 -7.86 46.83
C VAL A 3 -43.08 -7.15 46.13
N SER A 4 -42.03 -7.93 45.86
CA SER A 4 -40.71 -7.48 45.42
C SER A 4 -40.71 -7.03 43.94
N HIS A 5 -40.99 -5.75 43.69
CA HIS A 5 -40.94 -5.14 42.34
C HIS A 5 -39.53 -5.05 41.73
N ARG A 6 -38.45 -5.25 42.51
CA ARG A 6 -37.06 -5.13 42.03
C ARG A 6 -36.58 -6.30 41.16
N ALA A 7 -37.18 -7.49 41.30
CA ALA A 7 -36.74 -8.69 40.59
C ALA A 7 -37.23 -8.74 39.13
N ALA A 8 -38.42 -8.21 38.84
CA ALA A 8 -39.01 -8.20 37.49
C ALA A 8 -38.25 -7.25 36.54
N SER A 9 -37.77 -6.11 37.05
CA SER A 9 -36.99 -5.10 36.32
C SER A 9 -35.61 -5.62 35.88
N ARG A 10 -34.93 -6.41 36.72
CA ARG A 10 -33.62 -6.98 36.36
C ARG A 10 -33.71 -8.02 35.24
N ARG A 11 -34.81 -8.79 35.19
CA ARG A 11 -35.05 -9.81 34.15
C ARG A 11 -35.35 -9.21 32.78
N SER A 12 -36.04 -8.06 32.74
CA SER A 12 -36.33 -7.35 31.48
C SER A 12 -35.10 -6.63 30.92
N VAL A 13 -34.22 -6.09 31.77
CA VAL A 13 -32.94 -5.49 31.36
C VAL A 13 -31.98 -6.56 30.81
N LEU A 14 -31.86 -7.73 31.48
CA LEU A 14 -31.02 -8.83 31.01
C LEU A 14 -31.48 -9.35 29.63
N ARG A 15 -32.80 -9.51 29.43
CA ARG A 15 -33.36 -9.93 28.13
C ARG A 15 -33.04 -8.95 27.01
N ARG A 16 -33.13 -7.63 27.28
CA ARG A 16 -32.79 -6.60 26.28
C ARG A 16 -31.31 -6.60 25.94
N LEU A 17 -30.42 -6.75 26.93
CA LEU A 17 -28.98 -6.84 26.71
C LEU A 17 -28.59 -8.08 25.89
N LEU A 18 -29.22 -9.23 26.16
CA LEU A 18 -28.98 -10.45 25.38
C LEU A 18 -29.46 -10.33 23.93
N LEU A 19 -30.59 -9.64 23.69
CA LEU A 19 -31.07 -9.37 22.33
C LEU A 19 -30.13 -8.44 21.55
N VAL A 20 -29.62 -7.39 22.19
CA VAL A 20 -28.65 -6.46 21.56
C VAL A 20 -27.33 -7.17 21.29
N ALA A 21 -26.81 -7.93 22.24
CA ALA A 21 -25.58 -8.71 22.06
C ALA A 21 -25.71 -9.74 20.93
N GLY A 22 -26.87 -10.42 20.84
CA GLY A 22 -27.18 -11.33 19.75
C GLY A 22 -27.22 -10.64 18.38
N LEU A 23 -27.85 -9.46 18.29
CA LEU A 23 -27.91 -8.68 17.05
C LEU A 23 -26.52 -8.16 16.62
N CYS A 24 -25.69 -7.72 17.56
CA CYS A 24 -24.32 -7.30 17.28
C CYS A 24 -23.45 -8.48 16.81
N LEU A 25 -23.63 -9.67 17.38
CA LEU A 25 -22.92 -10.87 16.91
C LEU A 25 -23.33 -11.22 15.48
N THR A 26 -24.63 -11.25 15.16
CA THR A 26 -25.09 -11.62 13.82
C THR A 26 -24.63 -10.61 12.77
N LEU A 27 -24.67 -9.30 13.06
CA LEU A 27 -24.16 -8.26 12.16
C LEU A 27 -22.63 -8.35 11.98
N GLY A 28 -21.86 -8.61 13.04
CA GLY A 28 -20.40 -8.76 12.96
C GLY A 28 -19.95 -10.00 12.19
N LEU A 29 -20.64 -11.13 12.36
CA LEU A 29 -20.37 -12.35 11.60
C LEU A 29 -20.76 -12.22 10.11
N SER A 30 -21.81 -11.45 9.79
CA SER A 30 -22.28 -11.24 8.41
C SER A 30 -21.27 -10.48 7.54
N TRP A 31 -20.49 -9.57 8.13
CA TRP A 31 -19.43 -8.83 7.42
C TRP A 31 -18.20 -9.68 7.09
N SER A 32 -18.00 -10.80 7.78
CA SER A 32 -16.82 -11.63 7.60
C SER A 32 -16.93 -12.64 6.45
N LEU A 33 -18.14 -12.82 5.87
CA LEU A 33 -18.42 -13.79 4.80
C LEU A 33 -18.47 -13.19 3.39
N SER A 34 -18.02 -11.95 3.19
CA SER A 34 -17.71 -11.47 1.84
C SER A 34 -16.41 -12.15 1.38
N SER A 35 -16.55 -13.37 0.88
CA SER A 35 -15.47 -14.14 0.30
C SER A 35 -14.77 -13.32 -0.78
N ALA A 36 -13.49 -13.05 -0.56
CA ALA A 36 -12.60 -12.53 -1.59
C ALA A 36 -12.62 -13.52 -2.76
N SER A 37 -13.22 -13.14 -3.88
CA SER A 37 -13.03 -13.85 -5.13
C SER A 37 -11.59 -13.56 -5.56
N SER A 38 -10.68 -14.49 -5.29
CA SER A 38 -9.33 -14.43 -5.86
C SER A 38 -9.48 -14.63 -7.36
N ALA A 39 -9.13 -13.59 -8.13
CA ALA A 39 -8.97 -13.75 -9.57
C ALA A 39 -7.96 -14.87 -9.82
N GLU A 40 -8.32 -15.81 -10.69
CA GLU A 40 -7.41 -16.87 -11.13
C GLU A 40 -6.18 -16.22 -11.76
N ASP A 41 -4.98 -16.51 -11.24
CA ASP A 41 -3.74 -15.98 -11.79
C ASP A 41 -3.59 -16.55 -13.20
N PRO A 42 -3.54 -15.72 -14.27
CA PRO A 42 -3.50 -16.17 -15.66
C PRO A 42 -2.21 -16.91 -16.06
N GLY A 43 -1.54 -17.60 -15.13
CA GLY A 43 -0.32 -18.37 -15.38
C GLY A 43 0.84 -17.48 -15.79
N ARG A 44 1.00 -16.32 -15.14
CA ARG A 44 2.11 -15.39 -15.42
C ARG A 44 3.45 -16.12 -15.28
N GLN A 45 4.20 -16.19 -16.38
CA GLN A 45 5.56 -16.69 -16.35
C GLN A 45 6.49 -15.62 -15.78
N PRO A 46 7.60 -16.00 -15.11
CA PRO A 46 8.62 -15.06 -14.69
C PRO A 46 9.13 -14.26 -15.89
N VAL A 47 9.29 -12.95 -15.72
CA VAL A 47 9.98 -12.12 -16.71
C VAL A 47 11.43 -12.62 -16.79
N PRO A 48 11.98 -12.87 -18.00
CA PRO A 48 13.38 -13.23 -18.13
C PRO A 48 14.30 -12.17 -17.52
N ALA A 49 15.42 -12.61 -16.92
CA ALA A 49 16.42 -11.70 -16.43
C ALA A 49 17.00 -10.87 -17.59
N ALA A 50 17.12 -9.56 -17.39
CA ALA A 50 17.69 -8.67 -18.38
C ALA A 50 19.21 -8.85 -18.51
N VAL A 51 19.75 -8.74 -19.72
CA VAL A 51 21.19 -8.65 -19.96
C VAL A 51 21.59 -7.19 -19.93
N CYS A 52 22.32 -6.78 -18.90
CA CYS A 52 22.69 -5.38 -18.69
C CYS A 52 24.00 -5.03 -19.41
N GLY A 53 23.98 -3.94 -20.18
CA GLY A 53 25.14 -3.43 -20.91
C GLY A 53 26.12 -2.60 -20.06
N PRO A 54 27.23 -2.12 -20.67
CA PRO A 54 28.20 -1.25 -20.00
C PRO A 54 27.54 -0.03 -19.34
N GLY A 55 28.05 0.39 -18.18
CA GLY A 55 27.49 1.49 -17.41
C GLY A 55 26.29 1.12 -16.51
N SER A 56 25.75 -0.09 -16.66
CA SER A 56 24.66 -0.57 -15.78
C SER A 56 25.10 -0.77 -14.33
N LEU A 57 24.14 -0.66 -13.41
CA LEU A 57 24.25 -1.05 -12.00
C LEU A 57 23.27 -2.20 -11.71
N PRO A 58 23.62 -3.47 -12.04
CA PRO A 58 22.69 -4.59 -11.94
C PRO A 58 22.21 -4.86 -10.52
N GLU A 59 21.02 -5.46 -10.42
CA GLU A 59 20.52 -6.04 -9.18
C GLU A 59 21.46 -7.15 -8.67
N THR A 60 21.61 -7.26 -7.35
CA THR A 60 22.57 -8.16 -6.70
C THR A 60 21.91 -9.46 -6.19
N SER A 61 20.62 -9.64 -6.46
CA SER A 61 19.77 -10.70 -5.93
C SER A 61 18.65 -11.05 -6.91
N THR A 62 17.67 -11.87 -6.50
CA THR A 62 16.42 -12.10 -7.24
C THR A 62 15.81 -10.79 -7.73
N GLN A 63 15.34 -10.78 -8.99
CA GLN A 63 14.73 -9.61 -9.63
C GLN A 63 13.66 -8.95 -8.74
N GLY A 64 13.81 -7.65 -8.51
CA GLY A 64 12.94 -6.84 -7.66
C GLY A 64 13.30 -6.87 -6.16
N ARG A 65 14.34 -7.59 -5.73
CA ARG A 65 14.78 -7.66 -4.32
C ARG A 65 16.02 -6.81 -4.08
N VAL A 66 15.93 -5.92 -3.09
CA VAL A 66 17.09 -5.32 -2.44
C VAL A 66 17.53 -6.21 -1.25
N PRO A 67 18.67 -6.93 -1.33
CA PRO A 67 19.10 -7.84 -0.26
C PRO A 67 19.68 -7.09 0.95
N LYS A 68 19.73 -7.76 2.11
CA LYS A 68 20.31 -7.20 3.35
C LYS A 68 21.77 -6.78 3.20
N SER A 69 22.54 -7.47 2.36
CA SER A 69 23.93 -7.11 2.04
C SER A 69 24.06 -5.70 1.48
N ASP A 70 23.09 -5.28 0.67
CA ASP A 70 23.13 -3.98 0.01
C ASP A 70 22.77 -2.85 0.97
N TYR A 71 21.86 -3.11 1.91
CA TYR A 71 21.63 -2.23 3.05
C TYR A 71 22.87 -2.11 3.94
N THR A 72 23.51 -3.24 4.25
CA THR A 72 24.65 -3.29 5.18
C THR A 72 25.89 -2.59 4.60
N SER A 73 26.10 -2.69 3.29
CA SER A 73 27.23 -2.04 2.59
C SER A 73 26.94 -0.61 2.13
N GLY A 74 25.67 -0.17 2.18
CA GLY A 74 25.25 1.10 1.60
C GLY A 74 25.07 1.09 0.08
N ARG A 75 25.28 -0.06 -0.59
CA ARG A 75 25.11 -0.21 -2.04
C ARG A 75 23.72 0.22 -2.52
N TYR A 76 22.67 0.01 -1.71
CA TYR A 76 21.29 0.36 -2.05
C TYR A 76 21.12 1.85 -2.41
N ALA A 77 21.94 2.73 -1.83
CA ALA A 77 21.85 4.18 -2.04
C ALA A 77 22.35 4.63 -3.41
N GLN A 78 23.06 3.76 -4.15
CA GLN A 78 23.58 4.07 -5.48
C GLN A 78 22.56 3.80 -6.60
N GLY A 79 21.39 3.24 -6.27
CA GLY A 79 20.37 2.86 -7.25
C GLY A 79 20.69 1.57 -8.02
N TYR A 80 19.73 1.12 -8.83
CA TYR A 80 19.86 -0.06 -9.68
C TYR A 80 19.34 0.30 -11.07
N LEU A 81 20.16 0.09 -12.09
CA LEU A 81 19.83 0.46 -13.46
C LEU A 81 20.38 -0.58 -14.43
N CYS A 82 19.56 -0.99 -15.39
CA CYS A 82 19.91 -2.00 -16.38
C CYS A 82 19.39 -1.54 -17.73
N ASN A 83 20.30 -1.21 -18.64
CA ASN A 83 19.98 -0.63 -19.95
C ASN A 83 19.11 0.65 -19.87
N THR A 84 19.24 1.39 -18.77
CA THR A 84 18.57 2.67 -18.52
C THR A 84 19.59 3.66 -17.97
N GLU A 85 19.33 4.95 -18.17
CA GLU A 85 20.11 6.04 -17.59
C GLU A 85 19.19 7.06 -16.91
N GLU A 86 19.70 7.73 -15.88
CA GLU A 86 18.97 8.81 -15.22
C GLU A 86 19.05 10.06 -16.09
N VAL A 87 17.88 10.57 -16.51
CA VAL A 87 17.78 11.78 -17.35
C VAL A 87 17.46 13.02 -16.50
N ALA A 88 16.72 12.83 -15.40
CA ALA A 88 16.34 13.86 -14.45
C ALA A 88 15.92 13.22 -13.11
N HIS A 89 15.99 14.00 -12.03
CA HIS A 89 15.59 13.60 -10.68
C HIS A 89 14.94 14.77 -9.96
N GLU A 90 13.85 14.50 -9.23
CA GLU A 90 13.09 15.50 -8.47
C GLU A 90 12.81 14.99 -7.06
N GLY A 91 13.07 15.84 -6.05
CA GLY A 91 12.87 15.51 -4.65
C GLY A 91 13.88 14.50 -4.07
N SER A 92 13.61 14.00 -2.87
CA SER A 92 14.43 12.96 -2.22
C SER A 92 13.58 11.76 -1.76
N SER A 93 12.31 11.76 -2.17
CA SER A 93 11.32 10.76 -1.84
C SER A 93 10.46 10.52 -3.06
N GLY A 94 10.14 9.26 -3.31
CA GLY A 94 9.17 8.85 -4.32
C GLY A 94 8.30 7.73 -3.76
N GLY A 95 7.07 7.68 -4.25
CA GLY A 95 6.15 6.58 -4.04
C GLY A 95 6.43 5.44 -5.01
N PHE A 96 5.53 4.46 -5.01
CA PHE A 96 5.80 3.16 -5.62
C PHE A 96 5.73 3.12 -7.16
N LYS A 97 5.27 4.21 -7.78
CA LYS A 97 4.96 4.26 -9.21
C LYS A 97 5.41 5.58 -9.81
N ALA A 98 6.27 5.50 -10.82
CA ALA A 98 6.49 6.55 -11.79
C ALA A 98 5.91 6.08 -13.13
N LEU A 99 5.17 6.95 -13.81
CA LEU A 99 4.47 6.67 -15.07
C LEU A 99 4.80 7.78 -16.04
N ARG A 100 5.10 7.41 -17.29
CA ARG A 100 5.28 8.34 -18.39
C ARG A 100 4.45 7.86 -19.56
N TYR A 101 3.67 8.75 -20.15
CA TYR A 101 2.78 8.48 -21.27
C TYR A 101 3.02 9.52 -22.36
N THR A 102 3.26 9.07 -23.59
CA THR A 102 3.30 9.94 -24.77
C THR A 102 2.06 9.67 -25.60
N ASP A 103 1.26 10.70 -25.85
CA ASP A 103 0.05 10.59 -26.66
C ASP A 103 0.37 10.49 -28.16
N ALA A 104 -0.65 10.25 -28.97
CA ALA A 104 -0.51 10.14 -30.43
C ALA A 104 -0.10 11.46 -31.12
N GLN A 105 -0.20 12.59 -30.43
CA GLN A 105 0.20 13.92 -30.92
C GLN A 105 1.64 14.27 -30.52
N GLY A 106 2.30 13.41 -29.74
CA GLY A 106 3.67 13.58 -29.28
C GLY A 106 3.81 14.30 -27.93
N ASN A 107 2.71 14.65 -27.27
CA ASN A 107 2.75 15.26 -25.94
C ASN A 107 3.14 14.19 -24.92
N THR A 108 4.14 14.47 -24.09
CA THR A 108 4.60 13.54 -23.07
C THR A 108 4.20 14.07 -21.71
N CYS A 109 3.39 13.29 -20.98
CA CYS A 109 3.10 13.57 -19.59
C CYS A 109 3.82 12.59 -18.67
N ALA A 110 4.40 13.10 -17.58
CA ALA A 110 5.04 12.29 -16.54
C ALA A 110 4.38 12.51 -15.17
N PHE A 111 4.15 11.42 -14.45
CA PHE A 111 3.49 11.41 -13.14
C PHE A 111 4.24 10.49 -12.19
N TYR A 112 4.34 10.87 -10.92
CA TYR A 112 4.80 9.96 -9.87
C TYR A 112 3.89 10.00 -8.65
N ASP A 113 3.74 8.85 -8.02
CA ASP A 113 3.11 8.75 -6.71
C ASP A 113 4.09 9.32 -5.68
N SER A 114 3.65 10.21 -4.79
CA SER A 114 4.46 10.79 -3.70
C SER A 114 4.24 10.07 -2.36
N THR A 115 3.43 9.01 -2.34
CA THR A 115 3.02 8.31 -1.14
C THR A 115 4.11 7.35 -0.68
N SER A 116 4.78 7.69 0.43
CA SER A 116 5.70 6.75 1.08
C SER A 116 4.93 5.56 1.69
N LEU A 117 5.47 4.35 1.56
CA LEU A 117 4.79 3.10 1.96
C LEU A 117 4.78 2.81 3.46
N VAL A 118 5.44 3.62 4.29
CA VAL A 118 5.55 3.36 5.75
C VAL A 118 4.49 4.15 6.52
N PRO A 119 3.47 3.50 7.13
CA PRO A 119 2.60 4.14 8.09
C PRO A 119 3.38 4.43 9.38
N PRO A 120 3.19 5.57 10.07
CA PRO A 120 2.30 6.71 9.80
C PRO A 120 3.05 7.91 9.19
N THR A 121 4.29 7.71 8.71
CA THR A 121 5.18 8.81 8.34
C THR A 121 4.68 9.62 7.17
N SER A 122 3.95 9.01 6.23
CA SER A 122 3.49 9.67 5.02
C SER A 122 2.45 10.75 5.33
N THR A 123 1.49 10.50 6.21
CA THR A 123 0.42 11.46 6.52
C THR A 123 0.92 12.62 7.39
N VAL A 124 1.75 12.33 8.40
CA VAL A 124 2.29 13.34 9.31
C VAL A 124 3.37 14.18 8.63
N THR A 125 4.31 13.55 7.92
CA THR A 125 5.36 14.29 7.18
C THR A 125 4.73 15.16 6.10
N ASN A 126 3.69 14.69 5.41
CA ASN A 126 3.00 15.49 4.41
C ASN A 126 2.27 16.71 5.00
N LEU A 127 1.59 16.52 6.15
CA LEU A 127 0.96 17.62 6.88
C LEU A 127 1.96 18.71 7.29
N LEU A 128 3.19 18.31 7.62
CA LEU A 128 4.24 19.22 8.09
C LEU A 128 5.05 19.87 6.96
N THR A 129 5.25 19.16 5.84
CA THR A 129 6.11 19.63 4.73
C THR A 129 5.32 20.23 3.58
N GLY A 130 4.00 20.01 3.52
CA GLY A 130 3.15 20.51 2.43
C GLY A 130 3.42 19.86 1.08
N ALA A 131 4.21 18.78 1.03
CA ALA A 131 4.66 18.13 -0.22
C ALA A 131 3.53 17.44 -1.02
N GLY A 132 2.30 17.37 -0.49
CA GLY A 132 1.13 16.75 -1.13
C GLY A 132 1.21 15.22 -1.20
N ILE A 133 0.18 14.51 -0.73
CA ILE A 133 0.06 13.05 -0.87
C ILE A 133 -0.77 12.78 -2.12
N GLY A 134 -0.25 11.98 -3.04
CA GLY A 134 -0.98 11.57 -4.23
C GLY A 134 -0.09 11.50 -5.47
N VAL A 135 -0.64 11.93 -6.60
CA VAL A 135 0.03 11.92 -7.90
C VAL A 135 0.54 13.32 -8.21
N ILE A 136 1.84 13.46 -8.42
CA ILE A 136 2.49 14.71 -8.81
C ILE A 136 2.76 14.66 -10.31
N VAL A 137 2.36 15.73 -11.03
CA VAL A 137 2.60 15.93 -12.46
C VAL A 137 3.94 16.64 -12.63
N LEU A 138 4.81 16.12 -13.49
CA LEU A 138 6.13 16.70 -13.76
C LEU A 138 6.13 17.62 -14.99
N ASP A 139 5.27 17.34 -15.97
CA ASP A 139 4.91 18.07 -17.20
C ASP A 139 3.89 17.17 -17.93
#